data_AF-A0A238JKJ0-F1
#
_entry.id   AF-A0A238JKJ0-F1
#
_cell.length_a   1.000
_cell.length_b   1.000
_cell.length_c   1.000
_cell.angle_alpha   90.00
_cell.angle_beta   90.00
_cell.angle_gamma   90.00
#
_symmetry.space_group_name_H-M   'P 1'
#
loop_
_entity.id
_entity.type
_entity.pdbx_description
1 polymer ?
#
loop_
_entity_poly.entity_id
_entity_poly.type
_entity_poly.pdbx_seq_one_letter_code
_entity_poly.pdbx_strand_id
1 'polypeptide(L)' 'MADEWIIEVLSDLRNFAQNNGLPHLASELENTVAVASQELCTGVGAGAAAGGGAGQHTKHHKKM' A
#
# COMPACT_ATOMS: atom_id res chain seq x y z
N MET A 1 -2.01 12.22 -10.25
CA MET A 1 -2.04 11.85 -11.68
C MET A 1 -1.22 10.60 -12.00
N ALA A 2 0.06 10.50 -11.64
CA ALA A 2 0.88 9.34 -12.04
C ALA A 2 0.47 8.00 -11.39
N ASP A 3 -0.19 8.04 -10.23
CA ASP A 3 -0.50 6.84 -9.45
C ASP A 3 -2.00 6.56 -9.30
N GLU A 4 -2.89 7.47 -9.73
CA GLU A 4 -4.35 7.25 -9.60
C GLU A 4 -4.85 6.06 -10.43
N TRP A 5 -4.15 5.70 -11.51
CA TRP A 5 -4.50 4.55 -12.35
C TRP A 5 -4.51 3.23 -11.58
N ILE A 6 -3.70 3.10 -10.52
CA ILE A 6 -3.65 1.85 -9.74
C ILE A 6 -4.95 1.63 -8.95
N ILE A 7 -5.62 2.72 -8.54
CA ILE A 7 -6.89 2.64 -7.81
C ILE A 7 -7.99 2.11 -8.71
N GLU A 8 -8.00 2.53 -9.97
CA GLU A 8 -8.92 2.00 -10.98
C GLU A 8 -8.67 0.51 -11.23
N VAL A 9 -7.41 0.09 -11.41
CA VAL A 9 -7.05 -1.32 -11.60
C VAL A 9 -7.44 -2.19 -10.40
N LEU A 10 -7.16 -1.72 -9.18
CA LEU A 10 -7.54 -2.45 -7.97
C LEU A 10 -9.06 -2.57 -7.80
N SER A 11 -9.80 -1.54 -8.21
CA SER A 11 -11.27 -1.56 -8.23
C SER A 11 -11.81 -2.55 -9.26
N ASP A 12 -11.22 -2.60 -10.45
CA ASP A 12 -11.58 -3.57 -11.49
C ASP A 12 -11.32 -5.02 -11.04
N LEU A 13 -10.18 -5.27 -10.40
CA LEU A 13 -9.84 -6.58 -9.84
C LEU A 13 -10.83 -6.98 -8.72
N ARG A 14 -11.26 -6.03 -7.88
CA ARG A 14 -12.26 -6.28 -6.84
C ARG A 14 -13.59 -6.69 -7.46
N ASN A 15 -14.04 -5.96 -8.49
CA ASN A 15 -15.27 -6.28 -9.21
C ASN A 15 -15.18 -7.66 -9.89
N PHE A 16 -14.03 -7.98 -10.50
CA PHE A 16 -13.76 -9.31 -11.04
C PHE A 16 -13.88 -10.38 -9.94
N ALA A 17 -13.26 -10.18 -8.77
CA ALA A 17 -13.31 -11.12 -7.67
C ALA A 17 -14.75 -11.34 -7.15
N GLN A 18 -15.55 -10.28 -7.05
CA GLN A 18 -16.97 -10.36 -6.67
C GLN A 18 -17.78 -11.16 -7.69
N ASN A 19 -17.61 -10.85 -8.97
CA ASN A 19 -18.36 -11.50 -10.05
C ASN A 19 -18.01 -12.98 -10.22
N ASN A 20 -16.83 -13.41 -9.76
CA ASN A 20 -16.36 -14.79 -9.88
C ASN A 20 -16.45 -15.58 -8.56
N GLY A 21 -17.11 -15.05 -7.53
CA GLY A 21 -17.29 -15.77 -6.26
C GLY A 21 -15.97 -15.98 -5.50
N LEU A 22 -15.06 -15.01 -5.56
CA LEU A 22 -13.78 -14.99 -4.85
C LEU A 22 -13.85 -14.01 -3.66
N PRO A 23 -14.64 -14.29 -2.60
CA PRO A 23 -14.96 -13.31 -1.56
C PRO A 23 -13.73 -12.89 -0.74
N HIS A 24 -12.80 -13.82 -0.49
CA HIS A 24 -11.58 -13.49 0.25
C HIS A 24 -10.69 -12.53 -0.54
N LEU A 25 -10.54 -12.76 -1.85
CA LEU A 25 -9.78 -11.87 -2.73
C LEU A 25 -10.43 -10.49 -2.82
N ALA A 26 -11.76 -10.42 -2.93
CA ALA A 26 -12.48 -9.15 -2.95
C ALA A 26 -12.28 -8.35 -1.65
N SER A 27 -12.24 -9.03 -0.49
CA SER A 27 -11.97 -8.42 0.81
C SER A 27 -10.54 -7.87 0.91
N GLU A 28 -9.55 -8.63 0.48
CA GLU A 28 -8.15 -8.18 0.48
C GLU A 28 -7.93 -7.01 -0.48
N LEU A 29 -8.58 -7.03 -1.64
CA LEU A 29 -8.53 -5.92 -2.61
C LEU A 29 -9.20 -4.65 -2.07
N GLU A 30 -10.30 -4.78 -1.32
CA GLU A 30 -10.93 -3.64 -0.65
C GLU A 30 -9.99 -2.98 0.36
N ASN A 31 -9.31 -3.77 1.19
CA ASN A 31 -8.28 -3.27 2.10
C ASN A 31 -7.12 -2.60 1.34
N THR A 32 -6.68 -3.20 0.23
CA THR A 32 -5.59 -2.68 -0.60
C THR A 32 -5.94 -1.34 -1.23
N VAL A 33 -7.18 -1.17 -1.74
CA VAL A 33 -7.68 0.11 -2.26
C VAL A 33 -7.65 1.19 -1.18
N ALA A 34 -8.05 0.86 0.05
CA ALA A 34 -8.05 1.82 1.15
C ALA A 34 -6.64 2.31 1.50
N VAL A 35 -5.68 1.40 1.64
CA VAL A 35 -4.27 1.74 1.90
C VAL A 35 -3.69 2.56 0.75
N ALA A 36 -3.85 2.10 -0.50
CA ALA A 36 -3.34 2.81 -1.67
C ALA A 36 -3.96 4.22 -1.78
N SER A 37 -5.27 4.37 -1.56
CA SER A 37 -5.94 5.68 -1.60
C SER A 37 -5.40 6.62 -0.53
N GLN A 38 -5.11 6.10 0.67
CA GLN A 38 -4.52 6.89 1.76
C GLN A 38 -3.11 7.37 1.40
N GLU A 39 -2.25 6.48 0.92
CA GLU A 39 -0.87 6.82 0.57
C GLU A 39 -0.82 7.82 -0.60
N LEU A 40 -1.66 7.64 -1.62
CA LEU A 40 -1.67 8.51 -2.80
C LEU A 40 -2.29 9.90 -2.54
N CYS A 41 -3.33 9.99 -1.69
CA CYS A 41 -3.91 11.27 -1.28
C CYS A 41 -2.98 12.10 -0.40
N THR A 42 -2.06 11.47 0.34
CA THR A 42 -1.12 12.19 1.22
C THR A 42 0.05 12.85 0.51
N GLY A 43 0.25 12.58 -0.79
CA GLY A 43 1.11 13.36 -1.68
C GLY A 43 2.57 13.53 -1.22
N VAL A 44 3.48 12.74 -1.80
CA VAL A 44 4.95 12.90 -1.72
C VAL A 44 5.55 12.65 -0.34
N GLY A 45 6.22 11.49 -0.20
CA GLY A 45 7.35 11.38 0.72
C GLY A 45 7.32 10.25 1.76
N ALA A 46 6.91 9.04 1.39
CA ALA A 46 7.37 7.87 2.13
C ALA A 46 7.50 6.69 1.16
N GLY A 47 8.63 6.65 0.44
CA GLY A 47 9.12 5.40 -0.11
C GLY A 47 9.31 4.40 1.03
N ALA A 48 8.27 3.64 1.32
CA ALA A 48 8.27 2.55 2.28
C ALA A 48 7.36 1.41 1.79
N ALA A 49 7.38 1.16 0.48
CA ALA A 49 7.08 -0.18 0.00
C ALA A 49 8.22 -1.10 0.48
N ALA A 50 7.88 -1.99 1.41
CA ALA A 50 8.64 -3.19 1.81
C ALA A 50 10.04 -2.97 2.43
N GLY A 51 10.06 -2.82 3.76
CA GLY A 51 11.26 -2.93 4.59
C GLY A 51 10.98 -3.63 5.91
N GLY A 52 10.37 -4.82 5.87
CA GLY A 52 10.33 -5.71 7.02
C GLY A 52 11.74 -6.23 7.31
N GLY A 53 12.47 -5.54 8.19
CA GLY A 53 13.81 -5.95 8.62
C GLY A 53 14.36 -5.00 9.67
N ALA A 54 14.18 -5.36 10.94
CA ALA A 54 14.66 -4.63 12.11
C ALA A 54 16.18 -4.36 12.03
N GLY A 55 16.54 -3.11 11.80
CA GLY A 55 17.89 -2.59 11.97
C GLY A 55 17.82 -1.31 12.79
N GLN A 56 17.79 -1.46 14.13
CA GLN A 56 17.85 -0.34 15.06
C GLN A 56 19.17 0.41 14.87
N HIS A 57 19.12 1.58 14.25
CA HIS A 57 20.24 2.50 14.18
C HIS A 57 20.39 3.20 15.54
N THR A 58 21.04 2.55 16.50
CA THR A 58 21.46 3.19 17.74
C THR A 58 22.55 4.21 17.41
N LYS A 59 22.16 5.48 17.31
CA LYS A 59 23.09 6.62 17.38
C LYS A 59 23.81 6.54 18.73
N HIS A 60 25.07 6.15 18.74
CA HIS A 60 25.97 6.43 19.86
C HIS A 60 26.92 7.55 19.47
N HIS A 61 26.53 8.74 19.90
CA HIS A 61 27.36 9.93 19.99
C HIS A 61 28.48 9.66 21.00
N LYS A 62 29.72 9.51 20.54
CA LYS A 62 30.91 9.53 21.40
C LYS A 62 31.90 10.54 20.84
N LYS A 63 31.86 11.76 21.42
CA LYS A 63 32.86 12.81 21.26
C LYS A 63 34.25 12.26 21.59
N MET A 64 35.22 12.59 20.76
CA MET A 64 36.65 12.74 21.12
C MET A 64 37.16 14.01 20.46
#